data_AF-A0A945GGT5-F1
#
_entry.id   AF-A0A945GGT5-F1
#
_cell.length_a   1.000
_cell.length_b   1.000
_cell.length_c   1.000
_cell.angle_alpha   90.00
_cell.angle_beta   90.00
_cell.angle_gamma   90.00
#
_symmetry.space_group_name_H-M   'P 1'
#
loop_
_entity.id
_entity.type
_entity.pdbx_description
1 polymer ?
#
loop_
_entity_poly.entity_id
_entity_poly.type
_entity_poly.pdbx_seq_one_letter_code
_entity_poly.pdbx_strand_id
1 'polypeptide(L)'
;MSNHVIVSNQKKLDFKTNRLQQAGPQSIGIVSDFDRTLTYAFQNGLDTSTSASLLQRTKTISDSSIKQLKDYYHKYRAKEIDPNLDDVTKANLMEEWWISVFDVYIQQAVNKQLIHRTIEEHELPLRDGCVDLLNNLESKKIPLLIFSAGIGDVIQHYLNYRQLNSSNIKLVSNFLIYNKLDEIIDYQKPIIHSLNKTEAVIKDEQQQMIAQKNIILLGDSTHDPFMINDNQHDLIIKIGFLNSHESQFLDKYQQLYDVVILKDQGLDYVVELVNKLT
;
A
#
# COMPACT_ATOMS: atom_id res chain seq x y z
N MET A 1 -4.93 20.91 -15.40
CA MET A 1 -4.84 19.95 -14.28
C MET A 1 -6.27 19.51 -13.97
N SER A 2 -6.49 18.21 -13.76
CA SER A 2 -7.80 17.70 -13.33
C SER A 2 -8.27 18.44 -12.06
N ASN A 3 -9.57 18.69 -11.91
CA ASN A 3 -10.18 19.33 -10.74
C ASN A 3 -10.03 18.51 -9.42
N HIS A 4 -9.32 17.38 -9.48
CA HIS A 4 -9.14 16.44 -8.38
C HIS A 4 -7.67 16.29 -7.95
N VAL A 5 -6.79 17.15 -8.45
CA VAL A 5 -5.38 17.21 -8.02
C VAL A 5 -5.15 18.52 -7.27
N ILE A 6 -4.78 18.41 -6.01
CA ILE A 6 -4.37 19.54 -5.18
C ILE A 6 -2.86 19.52 -5.00
N VAL A 7 -2.20 20.62 -5.31
CA VAL A 7 -0.77 20.81 -5.07
C VAL A 7 -0.58 21.70 -3.85
N SER A 8 0.08 21.18 -2.81
CA SER A 8 0.26 21.87 -1.53
C SER A 8 1.16 23.10 -1.67
N ASN A 9 2.20 23.02 -2.50
CA ASN A 9 3.08 24.15 -2.83
C ASN A 9 3.64 24.01 -4.24
N GLN A 10 3.08 24.79 -5.18
CA GLN A 10 3.42 24.69 -6.60
C GLN A 10 4.91 24.97 -6.86
N LYS A 11 5.49 26.02 -6.26
CA LYS A 11 6.91 26.37 -6.47
C LYS A 11 7.85 25.26 -6.00
N LYS A 12 7.55 24.66 -4.84
CA LYS A 12 8.33 23.55 -4.29
C LYS A 12 8.23 22.32 -5.19
N LEU A 13 7.02 22.00 -5.66
CA LEU A 13 6.79 20.86 -6.54
C LEU A 13 7.47 21.03 -7.90
N ASP A 14 7.41 22.22 -8.50
CA ASP A 14 8.07 22.53 -9.78
C ASP A 14 9.59 22.37 -9.64
N PHE A 15 10.17 22.88 -8.56
CA PHE A 15 11.59 22.68 -8.26
C PHE A 15 11.95 21.18 -8.15
N LYS A 16 11.15 20.41 -7.42
CA LYS A 16 11.37 18.97 -7.25
C LYS A 16 11.25 18.21 -8.57
N THR A 17 10.21 18.49 -9.35
CA THR A 17 9.95 17.83 -10.63
C THR A 17 11.06 18.11 -11.64
N ASN A 18 11.52 19.36 -11.74
CA ASN A 18 12.65 19.73 -12.61
C ASN A 18 13.95 19.02 -12.20
N ARG A 19 14.21 18.88 -10.90
CA ARG A 19 15.37 18.14 -10.39
C ARG A 19 15.29 16.65 -10.70
N LEU A 20 14.12 16.02 -10.53
CA LEU A 20 13.91 14.61 -10.92
C LEU A 20 14.18 14.39 -12.40
N GLN A 21 13.62 15.23 -13.26
CA GLN A 21 13.81 15.12 -14.71
C GLN A 21 15.29 15.26 -15.10
N GLN A 22 16.02 16.19 -14.49
CA GLN A 22 17.46 16.36 -14.73
C GLN A 22 18.30 15.18 -14.22
N ALA A 23 17.89 14.54 -13.12
CA ALA A 23 18.62 13.41 -12.54
C ALA A 23 18.41 12.10 -13.32
N GLY A 24 17.30 11.99 -14.06
CA GLY A 24 16.99 10.85 -14.92
C GLY A 24 16.53 9.61 -14.14
N PRO A 25 15.95 8.62 -14.85
CA PRO A 25 15.26 7.48 -14.24
C PRO A 25 16.17 6.58 -13.37
N GLN A 26 17.46 6.47 -13.70
CA GLN A 26 18.41 5.62 -12.95
C GLN A 26 18.70 6.12 -11.53
N SER A 27 18.36 7.37 -11.22
CA SER A 27 18.58 7.98 -9.91
C SER A 27 17.34 7.98 -9.01
N ILE A 28 16.23 7.40 -9.50
CA ILE A 28 14.90 7.51 -8.90
C ILE A 28 14.46 6.13 -8.41
N GLY A 29 13.87 6.08 -7.22
CA GLY A 29 13.11 4.93 -6.73
C GLY A 29 11.65 5.30 -6.46
N ILE A 30 10.76 4.31 -6.49
CA ILE A 30 9.37 4.47 -6.10
C ILE A 30 9.13 3.67 -4.82
N VAL A 31 8.47 4.28 -3.84
CA VAL A 31 7.95 3.58 -2.65
C VAL A 31 6.46 3.78 -2.62
N SER A 32 5.69 2.70 -2.62
CA SER A 32 4.23 2.76 -2.70
C SER A 32 3.59 1.86 -1.67
N ASP A 33 2.55 2.36 -1.01
CA ASP A 33 1.55 1.46 -0.46
C ASP A 33 0.81 0.72 -1.59
N PHE A 34 0.09 -0.35 -1.26
CA PHE A 34 -0.66 -1.16 -2.22
C PHE A 34 -2.18 -0.93 -2.10
N ASP A 35 -2.74 -1.22 -0.94
CA ASP A 35 -4.19 -1.25 -0.74
C ASP A 35 -4.73 0.17 -0.70
N ARG A 36 -5.72 0.50 -1.53
CA ARG A 36 -6.29 1.85 -1.65
C ARG A 36 -5.30 2.92 -2.17
N THR A 37 -4.07 2.53 -2.50
CA THR A 37 -3.07 3.37 -3.18
C THR A 37 -2.89 2.94 -4.63
N LEU A 38 -2.46 1.69 -4.88
CA LEU A 38 -2.41 1.11 -6.23
C LEU A 38 -3.75 0.47 -6.63
N THR A 39 -4.56 0.10 -5.64
CA THR A 39 -5.96 -0.30 -5.82
C THR A 39 -6.92 0.84 -5.47
N TYR A 40 -8.11 0.83 -6.07
CA TYR A 40 -9.21 1.72 -5.70
C TYR A 40 -9.70 1.43 -4.28
N ALA A 41 -10.10 2.48 -3.56
CA ALA A 41 -10.82 2.32 -2.30
C ALA A 41 -12.32 2.02 -2.49
N PHE A 42 -12.90 2.48 -3.61
CA PHE A 42 -14.31 2.34 -3.93
C PHE A 42 -14.50 1.93 -5.39
N GLN A 43 -15.47 1.06 -5.65
CA GLN A 43 -15.97 0.78 -6.99
C GLN A 43 -17.50 0.89 -6.98
N ASN A 44 -18.04 1.71 -7.89
CA ASN A 44 -19.47 2.02 -7.96
C ASN A 44 -20.04 2.51 -6.60
N GLY A 45 -19.24 3.26 -5.84
CA GLY A 45 -19.62 3.78 -4.51
C GLY A 45 -19.57 2.76 -3.37
N LEU A 46 -19.14 1.52 -3.62
CA LEU A 46 -19.00 0.47 -2.63
C LEU A 46 -17.53 0.28 -2.24
N ASP A 47 -17.27 0.05 -0.95
CA ASP A 47 -15.92 -0.25 -0.45
C ASP A 47 -15.38 -1.52 -1.10
N THR A 48 -14.13 -1.45 -1.53
CA THR A 48 -13.46 -2.54 -2.23
C THR A 48 -12.72 -3.47 -1.27
N SER A 49 -12.35 -4.64 -1.76
CA SER A 49 -11.48 -5.53 -1.00
C SER A 49 -10.06 -5.00 -0.96
N THR A 50 -9.45 -5.03 0.22
CA THR A 50 -8.01 -4.93 0.41
C THR A 50 -7.39 -6.32 0.31
N SER A 51 -6.07 -6.43 0.20
CA SER A 51 -5.35 -7.70 0.29
C SER A 51 -5.72 -8.50 1.55
N ALA A 52 -6.01 -7.81 2.65
CA ALA A 52 -6.43 -8.41 3.93
C ALA A 52 -7.88 -8.91 3.92
N SER A 53 -8.82 -8.14 3.33
CA SER A 53 -10.24 -8.48 3.33
C SER A 53 -10.66 -9.37 2.16
N LEU A 54 -9.82 -9.50 1.13
CA LEU A 54 -10.10 -10.36 -0.03
C LEU A 54 -10.35 -11.81 0.38
N LEU A 55 -9.57 -12.33 1.32
CA LEU A 55 -9.74 -13.70 1.83
C LEU A 55 -11.08 -13.92 2.51
N GLN A 56 -11.75 -12.87 2.97
CA GLN A 56 -13.08 -12.97 3.59
C GLN A 56 -14.19 -13.23 2.56
N ARG A 57 -13.88 -13.17 1.26
CA ARG A 57 -14.82 -13.49 0.18
C ARG A 57 -14.84 -14.98 -0.17
N THR A 58 -13.92 -15.75 0.39
CA THR A 58 -13.86 -17.19 0.15
C THR A 58 -15.05 -17.92 0.77
N LYS A 59 -15.45 -19.03 0.15
CA LYS A 59 -16.57 -19.87 0.62
C LYS A 59 -16.16 -20.92 1.66
N THR A 60 -14.88 -21.03 1.96
CA THR A 60 -14.35 -22.12 2.81
C THR A 60 -14.06 -21.67 4.25
N ILE A 61 -13.93 -20.37 4.52
CA ILE A 61 -13.89 -19.85 5.88
C ILE A 61 -15.33 -19.86 6.40
N SER A 62 -15.53 -20.37 7.62
CA SER A 62 -16.88 -20.47 8.20
C SER A 62 -17.55 -19.10 8.34
N ASP A 63 -18.88 -19.06 8.19
CA ASP A 63 -19.67 -17.82 8.36
C ASP A 63 -19.44 -17.17 9.74
N SER A 64 -19.24 -17.98 10.79
CA SER A 64 -18.89 -17.50 12.13
C SER A 64 -17.54 -16.79 12.15
N SER A 65 -16.53 -17.33 11.48
CA SER A 65 -15.20 -16.70 11.39
C SER A 65 -15.23 -15.45 10.51
N ILE A 66 -16.00 -15.44 9.42
CA ILE A 66 -16.24 -14.23 8.63
C ILE A 66 -16.91 -13.15 9.48
N LYS A 67 -17.92 -13.50 10.28
CA LYS A 67 -18.55 -12.56 11.21
C LYS A 67 -17.53 -12.03 12.23
N GLN A 68 -16.70 -12.90 12.80
CA GLN A 68 -15.65 -12.51 13.75
C GLN A 68 -14.64 -11.52 13.14
N LEU A 69 -14.20 -11.76 11.90
CA LEU A 69 -13.30 -10.84 11.19
C LEU A 69 -13.95 -9.46 10.95
N LYS A 70 -15.24 -9.43 10.64
CA LYS A 70 -16.01 -8.18 10.51
C LYS A 70 -16.15 -7.46 11.85
N ASP A 71 -16.43 -8.18 12.93
CA ASP A 71 -16.53 -7.62 14.27
C ASP A 71 -15.17 -7.01 14.70
N TYR A 72 -14.04 -7.66 14.38
CA TYR A 72 -12.70 -7.09 14.56
C TYR A 72 -12.51 -5.82 13.75
N TYR A 73 -12.87 -5.82 12.47
CA TYR A 73 -12.80 -4.60 11.64
C TYR A 73 -13.57 -3.44 12.29
N HIS A 74 -14.83 -3.65 12.68
CA HIS A 74 -15.64 -2.60 13.30
C HIS A 74 -15.05 -2.09 14.61
N LYS A 75 -14.52 -2.99 15.46
CA LYS A 75 -13.87 -2.63 16.73
C LYS A 75 -12.60 -1.81 16.50
N TYR A 76 -11.67 -2.33 15.71
CA TYR A 76 -10.32 -1.78 15.61
C TYR A 76 -10.23 -0.59 14.65
N ARG A 77 -10.99 -0.58 13.54
CA ARG A 77 -11.02 0.56 12.63
C ARG A 77 -11.50 1.83 13.32
N ALA A 78 -12.49 1.72 14.22
CA ALA A 78 -12.96 2.85 15.01
C ALA A 78 -11.87 3.43 15.93
N LYS A 79 -10.94 2.59 16.40
CA LYS A 79 -9.80 2.99 17.24
C LYS A 79 -8.64 3.57 16.42
N GLU A 80 -8.38 2.98 15.26
CA GLU A 80 -7.34 3.44 14.32
C GLU A 80 -7.52 4.92 13.95
N ILE A 81 -8.76 5.33 13.70
CA ILE A 81 -9.11 6.69 13.26
C ILE A 81 -9.47 7.64 14.41
N ASP A 82 -9.45 7.19 15.66
CA ASP A 82 -9.85 8.00 16.81
C ASP A 82 -8.82 9.12 17.06
N PRO A 83 -9.18 10.40 16.94
CA PRO A 83 -8.23 11.50 17.15
C PRO A 83 -7.81 11.65 18.62
N ASN A 84 -8.51 11.02 19.57
CA ASN A 84 -8.23 11.14 21.00
C ASN A 84 -7.29 10.06 21.53
N LEU A 85 -6.95 9.06 20.70
CA LEU A 85 -5.97 8.04 21.05
C LEU A 85 -4.58 8.45 20.57
N ASP A 86 -3.58 8.30 21.44
CA ASP A 86 -2.19 8.51 21.09
C ASP A 86 -1.65 7.40 20.19
N ASP A 87 -0.58 7.71 19.46
CA ASP A 87 -0.03 6.82 18.44
C ASP A 87 0.54 5.52 19.02
N VAL A 88 1.04 5.52 20.26
CA VAL A 88 1.56 4.31 20.92
C VAL A 88 0.41 3.35 21.24
N THR A 89 -0.66 3.88 21.85
CA THR A 89 -1.88 3.10 22.11
C THR A 89 -2.49 2.56 20.81
N LYS A 90 -2.57 3.39 19.76
CA LYS A 90 -3.06 2.94 18.45
C LYS A 90 -2.19 1.84 17.85
N ALA A 91 -0.87 1.99 17.89
CA ALA A 91 0.05 1.00 17.34
C ALA A 91 -0.17 -0.38 17.98
N ASN A 92 -0.26 -0.45 19.32
CA ASN A 92 -0.54 -1.69 20.04
C ASN A 92 -1.89 -2.30 19.63
N LEU A 93 -2.94 -1.46 19.50
CA LEU A 93 -4.26 -1.94 19.07
C LEU A 93 -4.26 -2.44 17.61
N MET A 94 -3.46 -1.84 16.72
CA MET A 94 -3.33 -2.31 15.34
C MET A 94 -2.55 -3.62 15.26
N GLU A 95 -1.55 -3.82 16.12
CA GLU A 95 -0.86 -5.10 16.25
C GLU A 95 -1.81 -6.19 16.77
N GLU A 96 -2.57 -5.92 17.84
CA GLU A 96 -3.60 -6.83 18.36
C GLU A 96 -4.64 -7.21 17.29
N TRP A 97 -5.04 -6.24 16.45
CA TRP A 97 -5.98 -6.48 15.37
C TRP A 97 -5.41 -7.49 14.36
N TRP A 98 -4.19 -7.28 13.91
CA TRP A 98 -3.54 -8.19 12.96
C TRP A 98 -3.31 -9.58 13.55
N ILE A 99 -2.88 -9.69 14.81
CA ILE A 99 -2.79 -10.97 15.52
C ILE A 99 -4.15 -11.68 15.48
N SER A 100 -5.23 -10.97 15.83
CA SER A 100 -6.58 -11.52 15.84
C SER A 100 -7.05 -12.01 14.45
N VAL A 101 -6.65 -11.31 13.38
CA VAL A 101 -6.94 -11.73 12.00
C VAL A 101 -6.16 -12.99 11.63
N PHE A 102 -4.87 -13.04 11.91
CA PHE A 102 -4.04 -14.21 11.60
C PHE A 102 -4.45 -15.45 12.40
N ASP A 103 -4.81 -15.29 13.67
CA ASP A 103 -5.32 -16.38 14.51
C ASP A 103 -6.56 -17.03 13.90
N VAL A 104 -7.47 -16.24 13.34
CA VAL A 104 -8.64 -16.79 12.62
C VAL A 104 -8.20 -17.61 11.41
N TYR A 105 -7.27 -17.11 10.60
CA TYR A 105 -6.80 -17.85 9.41
C TYR A 105 -6.08 -19.14 9.76
N ILE A 106 -5.29 -19.16 10.85
CA ILE A 106 -4.64 -20.36 11.38
C ILE A 106 -5.69 -21.36 11.89
N GLN A 107 -6.64 -20.91 12.71
CA GLN A 107 -7.70 -21.77 13.26
C GLN A 107 -8.61 -22.38 12.19
N GLN A 108 -8.80 -21.68 11.07
CA GLN A 108 -9.57 -22.17 9.93
C GLN A 108 -8.74 -23.01 8.95
N ALA A 109 -7.47 -23.28 9.26
CA ALA A 109 -6.53 -24.02 8.40
C ALA A 109 -6.56 -23.51 6.95
N VAL A 110 -6.58 -22.19 6.78
CA VAL A 110 -6.64 -21.56 5.44
C VAL A 110 -5.44 -22.06 4.63
N ASN A 111 -5.73 -22.60 3.45
CA ASN A 111 -4.73 -23.22 2.58
C ASN A 111 -4.23 -22.23 1.52
N LYS A 112 -2.97 -22.34 1.10
CA LYS A 112 -2.39 -21.50 0.04
C LYS A 112 -3.15 -21.58 -1.29
N GLN A 113 -3.63 -22.76 -1.68
CA GLN A 113 -4.42 -22.92 -2.91
C GLN A 113 -5.75 -22.18 -2.83
N LEU A 114 -6.33 -22.08 -1.64
CA LEU A 114 -7.53 -21.30 -1.42
C LEU A 114 -7.29 -19.81 -1.63
N ILE A 115 -6.17 -19.29 -1.13
CA ILE A 115 -5.76 -17.91 -1.33
C ILE A 115 -5.67 -17.62 -2.83
N HIS A 116 -4.95 -18.47 -3.58
CA HIS A 116 -4.81 -18.33 -5.02
C HIS A 116 -6.17 -18.32 -5.71
N ARG A 117 -7.01 -19.33 -5.46
CA ARG A 117 -8.35 -19.42 -6.05
C ARG A 117 -9.22 -18.20 -5.74
N THR A 118 -9.17 -17.72 -4.50
CA THR A 118 -9.95 -16.54 -4.08
C THR A 118 -9.52 -15.30 -4.87
N ILE A 119 -8.23 -15.16 -5.15
CA ILE A 119 -7.67 -14.05 -5.93
C ILE A 119 -8.08 -14.16 -7.42
N GLU A 120 -8.09 -15.37 -7.96
CA GLU A 120 -8.49 -15.63 -9.35
C GLU A 120 -10.01 -15.42 -9.56
N GLU A 121 -10.83 -15.76 -8.55
CA GLU A 121 -12.29 -15.59 -8.57
C GLU A 121 -12.74 -14.17 -8.18
N HIS A 122 -11.93 -13.45 -7.40
CA HIS A 122 -12.21 -12.11 -6.91
C HIS A 122 -11.03 -11.19 -7.17
N GLU A 123 -11.18 -10.28 -8.12
CA GLU A 123 -10.13 -9.32 -8.44
C GLU A 123 -9.99 -8.25 -7.36
N LEU A 124 -8.74 -7.86 -7.09
CA LEU A 124 -8.45 -6.56 -6.48
C LEU A 124 -8.58 -5.47 -7.55
N PRO A 125 -9.25 -4.36 -7.24
CA PRO A 125 -9.53 -3.34 -8.24
C PRO A 125 -8.35 -2.39 -8.39
N LEU A 126 -7.42 -2.69 -9.29
CA LEU A 126 -6.33 -1.75 -9.60
C LEU A 126 -6.88 -0.40 -10.06
N ARG A 127 -6.20 0.68 -9.66
CA ARG A 127 -6.46 2.01 -10.20
C ARG A 127 -6.20 2.04 -11.70
N ASP A 128 -6.99 2.82 -12.42
CA ASP A 128 -6.69 3.16 -13.81
C ASP A 128 -5.26 3.73 -13.89
N GLY A 129 -4.50 3.31 -14.90
CA GLY A 129 -3.08 3.66 -15.05
C GLY A 129 -2.10 2.83 -14.21
N CYS A 130 -2.54 1.91 -13.33
CA CYS A 130 -1.62 1.09 -12.54
C CYS A 130 -0.77 0.16 -13.43
N VAL A 131 -1.40 -0.51 -14.40
CA VAL A 131 -0.69 -1.38 -15.34
C VAL A 131 0.35 -0.59 -16.13
N ASP A 132 -0.03 0.58 -16.64
CA ASP A 132 0.87 1.47 -17.37
C ASP A 132 2.02 1.96 -16.49
N LEU A 133 1.74 2.31 -15.24
CA LEU A 133 2.76 2.69 -14.27
C LEU A 133 3.79 1.57 -14.11
N LEU A 134 3.36 0.35 -13.79
CA LEU A 134 4.27 -0.77 -13.54
C LEU A 134 5.13 -1.09 -14.79
N ASN A 135 4.52 -1.12 -15.98
CA ASN A 135 5.25 -1.33 -17.25
C ASN A 135 6.25 -0.19 -17.54
N ASN A 136 5.88 1.06 -17.24
CA ASN A 136 6.76 2.21 -17.41
C ASN A 136 7.95 2.17 -16.45
N LEU A 137 7.75 1.72 -15.20
CA LEU A 137 8.83 1.55 -14.23
C LEU A 137 9.78 0.42 -14.65
N GLU A 138 9.25 -0.71 -15.12
CA GLU A 138 10.09 -1.81 -15.61
C GLU A 138 10.93 -1.39 -16.82
N SER A 139 10.31 -0.79 -17.84
CA SER A 139 11.02 -0.37 -19.06
C SER A 139 12.13 0.66 -18.79
N LYS A 140 11.91 1.57 -17.83
CA LYS A 140 12.89 2.55 -17.38
C LYS A 140 13.87 2.01 -16.32
N LYS A 141 13.69 0.76 -15.89
CA LYS A 141 14.45 0.09 -14.81
C LYS A 141 14.42 0.87 -13.49
N ILE A 142 13.29 1.51 -13.20
CA ILE A 142 13.07 2.25 -11.95
C ILE A 142 12.66 1.24 -10.87
N PRO A 143 13.41 1.12 -9.77
CA PRO A 143 13.04 0.24 -8.66
C PRO A 143 11.73 0.70 -8.01
N LEU A 144 10.84 -0.25 -7.76
CA LEU A 144 9.61 -0.08 -6.99
C LEU A 144 9.66 -0.96 -5.74
N LEU A 145 9.58 -0.33 -4.58
CA LEU A 145 9.25 -0.99 -3.33
C LEU A 145 7.74 -0.83 -3.06
N ILE A 146 7.00 -1.92 -3.17
CA ILE A 146 5.66 -1.99 -2.61
C ILE A 146 5.81 -2.31 -1.12
N PHE A 147 5.42 -1.36 -0.28
CA PHE A 147 5.49 -1.49 1.17
C PHE A 147 4.07 -1.41 1.71
N SER A 148 3.51 -2.57 2.08
CA SER A 148 2.11 -2.70 2.47
C SER A 148 1.97 -3.23 3.89
N ALA A 149 0.98 -2.75 4.63
CA ALA A 149 0.52 -3.39 5.85
C ALA A 149 -0.40 -4.60 5.57
N GLY A 150 -0.69 -4.89 4.30
CA GLY A 150 -1.57 -5.98 3.87
C GLY A 150 -0.94 -7.37 3.96
N ILE A 151 -1.62 -8.35 3.33
CA ILE A 151 -1.13 -9.74 3.25
C ILE A 151 -0.25 -9.89 2.01
N GLY A 152 1.04 -10.10 2.24
CA GLY A 152 2.06 -10.19 1.20
C GLY A 152 1.82 -11.31 0.21
N ASP A 153 1.41 -12.50 0.66
CA ASP A 153 1.07 -13.62 -0.20
C ASP A 153 -0.06 -13.29 -1.18
N VAL A 154 -1.06 -12.52 -0.74
CA VAL A 154 -2.18 -12.10 -1.57
C VAL A 154 -1.70 -11.13 -2.65
N ILE A 155 -0.94 -10.10 -2.26
CA ILE A 155 -0.39 -9.10 -3.18
C ILE A 155 0.55 -9.76 -4.18
N GLN A 156 1.48 -10.58 -3.70
CA GLN A 156 2.49 -11.25 -4.51
C GLN A 156 1.84 -12.19 -5.52
N HIS A 157 0.86 -12.99 -5.10
CA HIS A 157 0.15 -13.88 -5.98
C HIS A 157 -0.68 -13.11 -7.00
N TYR A 158 -1.39 -12.06 -6.59
CA TYR A 158 -2.17 -11.21 -7.49
C TYR A 158 -1.29 -10.60 -8.61
N LEU A 159 -0.15 -10.00 -8.26
CA LEU A 159 0.77 -9.42 -9.24
C LEU A 159 1.33 -10.48 -10.20
N ASN A 160 1.67 -11.67 -9.71
CA ASN A 160 2.14 -12.78 -10.55
C ASN A 160 1.04 -13.28 -11.50
N TYR A 161 -0.17 -13.51 -10.98
CA TYR A 161 -1.32 -13.98 -11.75
C TYR A 161 -1.67 -13.01 -12.88
N ARG A 162 -1.60 -11.70 -12.60
CA ARG A 162 -1.84 -10.63 -13.58
C ARG A 162 -0.65 -10.34 -14.50
N GLN A 163 0.48 -11.04 -14.35
CA GLN A 163 1.73 -10.81 -15.09
C GLN A 163 2.26 -9.38 -14.93
N LEU A 164 2.08 -8.81 -13.74
CA LEU A 164 2.51 -7.44 -13.37
C LEU A 164 3.71 -7.43 -12.43
N ASN A 165 4.19 -8.60 -12.00
CA ASN A 165 5.37 -8.70 -11.15
C ASN A 165 6.65 -8.78 -12.01
N SER A 166 7.42 -7.70 -12.00
CA SER A 166 8.70 -7.58 -12.71
C SER A 166 9.88 -7.57 -11.74
N SER A 167 11.10 -7.76 -12.27
CA SER A 167 12.30 -7.89 -11.43
C SER A 167 12.69 -6.60 -10.66
N ASN A 168 12.22 -5.44 -11.13
CA ASN A 168 12.39 -4.15 -10.46
C ASN A 168 11.37 -3.92 -9.33
N ILE A 169 10.48 -4.88 -9.03
CA ILE A 169 9.52 -4.78 -7.94
C ILE A 169 10.00 -5.62 -6.76
N LYS A 170 9.95 -5.04 -5.56
CA LYS A 170 10.08 -5.76 -4.29
C LYS A 170 8.87 -5.48 -3.42
N LEU A 171 8.50 -6.48 -2.63
CA LEU A 171 7.36 -6.41 -1.72
C LEU A 171 7.83 -6.58 -0.27
N VAL A 172 7.44 -5.63 0.58
CA VAL A 172 7.54 -5.67 2.04
C VAL A 172 6.12 -5.67 2.59
N SER A 173 5.71 -6.75 3.24
CA SER A 173 4.33 -6.95 3.72
C SER A 173 4.29 -8.08 4.75
N ASN A 174 3.12 -8.35 5.34
CA ASN A 174 2.92 -9.51 6.20
C ASN A 174 2.84 -10.80 5.38
N PHE A 175 3.90 -11.61 5.41
CA PHE A 175 3.91 -12.92 4.74
C PHE A 175 3.50 -14.05 5.67
N LEU A 176 2.78 -15.02 5.13
CA LEU A 176 2.26 -16.17 5.86
C LEU A 176 3.28 -17.32 5.86
N ILE A 177 3.27 -18.11 6.91
CA ILE A 177 4.09 -19.31 7.07
C ILE A 177 3.18 -20.52 6.98
N TYR A 178 3.53 -21.48 6.13
CA TYR A 178 2.72 -22.65 5.83
C TYR A 178 3.36 -23.94 6.34
N ASN A 179 2.54 -24.92 6.67
CA ASN A 179 2.99 -26.29 6.93
C ASN A 179 3.19 -27.08 5.62
N LYS A 180 3.53 -28.38 5.73
CA LYS A 180 3.73 -29.27 4.56
C LYS A 180 2.47 -29.56 3.75
N LEU A 181 1.30 -29.22 4.30
CA LEU A 181 0.00 -29.35 3.64
C LEU A 181 -0.46 -28.02 3.03
N ASP A 182 0.41 -27.00 2.98
CA ASP A 182 0.09 -25.64 2.53
C ASP A 182 -0.94 -24.90 3.39
N GLU A 183 -1.16 -25.31 4.64
CA GLU A 183 -2.05 -24.61 5.58
C GLU A 183 -1.26 -23.57 6.38
N ILE A 184 -1.85 -22.39 6.60
CA ILE A 184 -1.24 -21.32 7.42
C ILE A 184 -1.08 -21.82 8.85
N ILE A 185 0.14 -21.69 9.38
CA ILE A 185 0.46 -22.03 10.78
C ILE A 185 1.05 -20.86 11.57
N ASP A 186 1.57 -19.84 10.90
CA ASP A 186 2.15 -18.65 11.51
C ASP A 186 2.29 -17.54 10.45
N TYR A 187 2.91 -16.43 10.81
CA TYR A 187 3.23 -15.30 9.93
C TYR A 187 4.63 -14.75 10.25
N GLN A 188 5.26 -14.12 9.26
CA GLN A 188 6.56 -13.50 9.43
C GLN A 188 6.48 -12.29 10.37
N LYS A 189 7.47 -12.19 11.26
CA LYS A 189 7.60 -11.08 12.22
C LYS A 189 8.66 -10.07 11.75
N PRO A 190 8.55 -8.79 12.14
CA PRO A 190 7.44 -8.18 12.90
C PRO A 190 6.17 -8.04 12.04
N ILE A 191 5.01 -7.92 12.69
CA ILE A 191 3.77 -7.53 12.00
C ILE A 191 3.93 -6.11 11.49
N ILE A 192 3.57 -5.89 10.23
CA ILE A 192 3.49 -4.58 9.60
C ILE A 192 2.04 -4.12 9.65
N HIS A 193 1.78 -3.00 10.31
CA HIS A 193 0.46 -2.39 10.43
C HIS A 193 0.53 -0.91 10.04
N SER A 194 -0.62 -0.24 9.99
CA SER A 194 -0.75 1.12 9.44
C SER A 194 0.08 2.20 10.15
N LEU A 195 0.63 1.95 11.34
CA LEU A 195 1.41 2.94 12.12
C LEU A 195 2.90 2.62 12.24
N ASN A 196 3.36 1.44 11.80
CA ASN A 196 4.77 1.04 11.96
C ASN A 196 5.51 0.84 10.63
N LYS A 197 4.91 1.25 9.50
CA LYS A 197 5.54 1.25 8.19
C LYS A 197 6.67 2.27 8.14
N THR A 198 7.87 1.82 8.49
CA THR A 198 9.10 2.62 8.53
C THR A 198 10.26 1.80 7.96
N GLU A 199 11.38 2.45 7.66
CA GLU A 199 12.57 1.74 7.17
C GLU A 199 13.08 0.67 8.14
N ALA A 200 12.76 0.78 9.43
CA ALA A 200 13.19 -0.19 10.44
C ALA A 200 12.65 -1.61 10.21
N VAL A 201 11.54 -1.76 9.46
CA VAL A 201 10.99 -3.08 9.11
C VAL A 201 11.41 -3.56 7.71
N ILE A 202 12.16 -2.75 6.96
CA ILE A 202 12.69 -3.11 5.65
C ILE A 202 14.02 -3.85 5.84
N LYS A 203 14.10 -5.09 5.36
CA LYS A 203 15.31 -5.92 5.49
C LYS A 203 16.44 -5.38 4.60
N ASP A 204 17.69 -5.66 4.96
CA ASP A 204 18.88 -5.18 4.24
C ASP A 204 18.84 -5.49 2.73
N GLU A 205 18.35 -6.67 2.35
CA GLU A 205 18.21 -7.08 0.94
C GLU A 205 17.19 -6.25 0.13
N GLN A 206 16.29 -5.54 0.81
CA GLN A 206 15.27 -4.67 0.21
C GLN A 206 15.68 -3.18 0.28
N GLN A 207 16.64 -2.81 1.14
CA GLN A 207 17.09 -1.41 1.30
C GLN A 207 17.67 -0.83 0.01
N GLN A 208 18.25 -1.67 -0.86
CA GLN A 208 18.73 -1.25 -2.18
C GLN A 208 17.62 -0.64 -3.08
N MET A 209 16.35 -0.96 -2.83
CA MET A 209 15.19 -0.41 -3.54
C MET A 209 14.81 1.00 -3.08
N ILE A 210 15.32 1.41 -1.91
CA ILE A 210 15.16 2.76 -1.36
C ILE A 210 16.49 3.50 -1.31
N ALA A 211 17.62 2.89 -1.68
CA ALA A 211 18.93 3.55 -1.67
C ALA A 211 19.08 4.68 -2.71
N GLN A 212 18.07 4.89 -3.55
CA GLN A 212 18.04 5.95 -4.55
C GLN A 212 18.00 7.31 -3.85
N LYS A 213 18.78 8.25 -4.38
CA LYS A 213 18.85 9.61 -3.86
C LYS A 213 17.55 10.37 -4.04
N ASN A 214 16.73 9.98 -5.01
CA ASN A 214 15.47 10.61 -5.31
C ASN A 214 14.33 9.60 -5.21
N ILE A 215 13.26 9.93 -4.49
CA ILE A 215 12.11 9.04 -4.29
C ILE A 215 10.81 9.71 -4.70
N ILE A 216 9.92 8.95 -5.36
CA ILE A 216 8.50 9.27 -5.45
C ILE A 216 7.77 8.32 -4.49
N LEU A 217 7.07 8.88 -3.51
CA LEU A 217 6.34 8.14 -2.50
C LEU A 217 4.85 8.23 -2.77
N LEU A 218 4.15 7.10 -2.78
CA LEU A 218 2.71 6.97 -2.97
C LEU A 218 2.06 6.35 -1.73
N GLY A 219 0.98 6.94 -1.23
CA GLY A 219 0.23 6.40 -0.09
C GLY A 219 -1.18 6.97 0.02
N ASP A 220 -2.03 6.35 0.82
CA ASP A 220 -3.43 6.78 1.03
C ASP A 220 -3.74 7.06 2.49
N SER A 221 -2.76 6.97 3.39
CA SER A 221 -2.93 7.25 4.81
C SER A 221 -2.08 8.42 5.28
N THR A 222 -2.31 8.88 6.52
CA THR A 222 -1.46 9.89 7.15
C THR A 222 -0.11 9.35 7.64
N HIS A 223 0.10 8.02 7.58
CA HIS A 223 1.30 7.37 8.09
C HIS A 223 2.25 6.91 6.97
N ASP A 224 1.74 6.69 5.77
CA ASP A 224 2.56 6.35 4.59
C ASP A 224 3.66 7.36 4.24
N PRO A 225 3.54 8.69 4.51
CA PRO A 225 4.63 9.64 4.31
C PRO A 225 5.92 9.30 5.07
N PHE A 226 5.84 8.41 6.06
CA PHE A 226 6.95 7.99 6.93
C PHE A 226 7.50 6.59 6.60
N MET A 227 7.08 5.99 5.47
CA MET A 227 7.65 4.73 4.96
C MET A 227 9.16 4.80 4.72
N ILE A 228 9.68 6.00 4.46
CA ILE A 228 11.11 6.29 4.28
C ILE A 228 11.56 7.41 5.23
N ASN A 229 12.85 7.46 5.52
CA ASN A 229 13.49 8.50 6.29
C ASN A 229 13.93 9.62 5.37
N ASP A 230 13.27 10.78 5.46
CA ASP A 230 13.53 11.93 4.59
C ASP A 230 15.02 12.36 4.57
N ASN A 231 15.77 12.11 5.64
CA ASN A 231 17.18 12.50 5.75
C ASN A 231 18.15 11.63 4.93
N GLN A 232 17.69 10.50 4.38
CA GLN A 232 18.50 9.59 3.57
C GLN A 232 18.44 9.91 2.06
N HIS A 233 17.61 10.87 1.65
CA HIS A 233 17.36 11.18 0.25
C HIS A 233 17.58 12.68 -0.03
N ASP A 234 18.11 12.98 -1.22
CA ASP A 234 18.30 14.35 -1.70
C ASP A 234 16.95 14.99 -2.05
N LEU A 235 16.01 14.19 -2.54
CA LEU A 235 14.72 14.68 -3.04
C LEU A 235 13.60 13.65 -2.89
N ILE A 236 12.45 14.08 -2.37
CA ILE A 236 11.26 13.24 -2.24
C ILE A 236 10.05 14.00 -2.76
N ILE A 237 9.25 13.39 -3.64
CA ILE A 237 7.89 13.84 -3.97
C ILE A 237 6.91 12.89 -3.31
N LYS A 238 6.07 13.39 -2.39
CA LYS A 238 5.03 12.60 -1.73
C LYS A 238 3.68 12.86 -2.38
N ILE A 239 3.01 11.81 -2.84
CA ILE A 239 1.69 11.86 -3.50
C ILE A 239 0.69 11.05 -2.66
N GLY A 240 -0.34 11.71 -2.16
CA GLY A 240 -1.34 11.14 -1.26
C GLY A 240 -2.69 10.93 -1.95
N PHE A 241 -3.31 9.76 -1.80
CA PHE A 241 -4.65 9.46 -2.28
C PHE A 241 -5.67 9.68 -1.16
N LEU A 242 -6.35 10.83 -1.18
CA LEU A 242 -7.41 11.14 -0.22
C LEU A 242 -8.74 10.58 -0.73
N ASN A 243 -8.96 9.29 -0.43
CA ASN A 243 -10.06 8.51 -0.99
C ASN A 243 -11.45 8.88 -0.44
N SER A 244 -11.52 9.41 0.77
CA SER A 244 -12.78 9.77 1.44
C SER A 244 -12.56 10.82 2.52
N HIS A 245 -13.65 11.37 3.07
CA HIS A 245 -13.63 12.31 4.21
C HIS A 245 -12.76 13.56 3.94
N GLU A 246 -12.85 14.11 2.74
CA GLU A 246 -12.03 15.27 2.30
C GLU A 246 -12.09 16.44 3.28
N SER A 247 -13.29 16.79 3.75
CA SER A 247 -13.50 17.89 4.69
C SER A 247 -12.78 17.73 6.03
N GLN A 248 -12.43 16.50 6.40
CA GLN A 248 -11.77 16.19 7.67
C GLN A 248 -10.26 16.13 7.52
N PHE A 249 -9.76 15.59 6.42
CA PHE A 249 -8.34 15.22 6.29
C PHE A 249 -7.55 16.06 5.29
N LEU A 250 -8.20 16.87 4.45
CA LEU A 250 -7.50 17.61 3.38
C LEU A 250 -6.35 18.47 3.92
N ASP A 251 -6.59 19.28 4.96
CA ASP A 251 -5.56 20.13 5.56
C ASP A 251 -4.36 19.31 6.06
N LYS A 252 -4.63 18.15 6.69
CA LYS A 252 -3.58 17.26 7.16
C LYS A 252 -2.82 16.63 6.01
N TYR A 253 -3.50 16.24 4.93
CA TYR A 253 -2.86 15.69 3.74
C TYR A 253 -1.99 16.73 3.03
N GLN A 254 -2.44 17.98 2.92
CA GLN A 254 -1.63 19.05 2.32
C GLN A 254 -0.36 19.38 3.13
N GLN A 255 -0.37 19.12 4.45
CA GLN A 255 0.82 19.24 5.28
C GLN A 255 1.83 18.09 5.06
N LEU A 256 1.32 16.89 4.77
CA LEU A 256 2.12 15.67 4.68
C LEU A 256 2.59 15.34 3.26
N TYR A 257 1.79 15.68 2.26
CA TYR A 257 1.99 15.34 0.85
C TYR A 257 2.23 16.60 0.01
N ASP A 258 3.10 16.48 -1.01
CA ASP A 258 3.32 17.55 -1.98
C ASP A 258 2.14 17.66 -2.97
N VAL A 259 1.51 16.51 -3.27
CA VAL A 259 0.35 16.37 -4.16
C VAL A 259 -0.71 15.51 -3.48
N VAL A 260 -1.97 15.94 -3.52
CA VAL A 260 -3.13 15.19 -3.02
C VAL A 260 -4.08 14.90 -4.17
N ILE A 261 -4.36 13.62 -4.40
CA ILE A 261 -5.34 13.12 -5.36
C ILE A 261 -6.64 12.86 -4.62
N LEU A 262 -7.69 13.62 -4.95
CA LEU A 262 -9.01 13.52 -4.32
C LEU A 262 -9.90 12.50 -5.02
N LYS A 263 -11.04 12.16 -4.41
CA LYS A 263 -12.14 11.41 -5.04
C LYS A 263 -11.72 10.09 -5.67
N ASP A 264 -10.79 9.39 -5.01
CA ASP A 264 -10.38 8.04 -5.38
C ASP A 264 -10.05 7.91 -6.87
N GLN A 265 -9.36 8.88 -7.46
CA GLN A 265 -9.04 8.91 -8.90
C GLN A 265 -7.93 7.95 -9.31
N GLY A 266 -7.76 7.72 -10.61
CA GLY A 266 -6.68 6.89 -11.16
C GLY A 266 -5.26 7.43 -10.91
N LEU A 267 -4.28 6.71 -11.44
CA LEU A 267 -2.85 7.02 -11.32
C LEU A 267 -2.33 7.94 -12.43
N ASP A 268 -3.21 8.57 -13.22
CA ASP A 268 -2.84 9.38 -14.39
C ASP A 268 -1.75 10.42 -14.09
N TYR A 269 -1.86 11.11 -12.95
CA TYR A 269 -0.88 12.10 -12.52
C TYR A 269 0.52 11.47 -12.30
N VAL A 270 0.55 10.29 -11.68
CA VAL A 270 1.79 9.56 -11.39
C VAL A 270 2.41 9.03 -12.69
N VAL A 271 1.57 8.46 -13.57
CA VAL A 271 1.98 7.98 -14.90
C VAL A 271 2.57 9.11 -15.72
N GLU A 272 1.92 10.28 -15.75
CA GLU A 272 2.43 11.47 -16.45
C GLU A 272 3.78 11.93 -15.88
N LEU A 273 3.92 11.96 -14.55
CA LEU A 273 5.17 12.32 -13.89
C LEU A 273 6.31 11.37 -14.27
N VAL A 274 6.07 10.05 -14.22
CA VAL A 274 7.05 9.02 -14.56
C VAL A 274 7.41 9.04 -16.06
N ASN A 275 6.46 9.34 -16.93
CA ASN A 275 6.71 9.43 -18.37
C ASN A 275 7.59 10.62 -18.78
N LYS A 276 7.61 11.69 -17.97
CA LYS A 276 8.50 12.84 -18.19
C LYS A 276 9.95 12.58 -17.76
N LEU A 277 10.25 11.44 -17.13
CA LEU A 277 11.61 11.02 -16.79
C LEU A 277 12.25 10.39 -18.04
N THR A 278 13.03 11.20 -18.76
CA THR A 278 13.81 10.79 -19.94
C THR A 278 15.22 10.37 -19.58
#